data_AF-A0A937VX66-F1
#
_entry.id   AF-A0A937VX66-F1
#
_cell.length_a   1.000
_cell.length_b   1.000
_cell.length_c   1.000
_cell.angle_alpha   90.00
_cell.angle_beta   90.00
_cell.angle_gamma   90.00
#
_symmetry.space_group_name_H-M   'P 1'
#
loop_
_entity.id
_entity.type
_entity.pdbx_description
1 polymer ?
#
loop_
_entity_poly.entity_id
_entity_poly.type
_entity_poly.pdbx_seq_one_letter_code
_entity_poly.pdbx_strand_id
1 'polypeptide(L)'
;LVIDDETVFLGSANLTETSLRLHDNLVIGCHSKPLSQFLQQSIETKCELLIADRQVEVWSLPQKKNEALTRVISSIDMAYENIKISMFTLTCEKILEALLKAKNRGVVVEVAIDYYSAKGASKHATKYLKENNIIVMEGSPGKLLHHKWCLIDRECLILGSTNWTNAAFSKNDDCLIFIKKPKLAEINLINEIWQSFKNNYKKQ
;
A
#
# COMPACT_ATOMS: atom_id res chain seq x y z
N LEU A 1 14.87 -5.31 4.05
CA LEU A 1 15.86 -6.25 4.62
C LEU A 1 16.59 -6.91 3.47
N VAL A 2 17.91 -6.79 3.43
CA VAL A 2 18.78 -7.49 2.49
C VAL A 2 19.52 -8.56 3.31
N ILE A 3 19.44 -9.82 2.90
CA ILE A 3 20.07 -10.94 3.63
C ILE A 3 21.45 -11.23 3.08
N ASP A 4 21.58 -11.21 1.76
CA ASP A 4 22.81 -11.44 1.00
C ASP A 4 22.80 -10.56 -0.26
N ASP A 5 23.74 -10.77 -1.17
CA ASP A 5 23.87 -9.98 -2.39
C ASP A 5 22.66 -10.07 -3.34
N GLU A 6 21.70 -10.96 -3.12
CA GLU A 6 20.56 -11.17 -4.02
C GLU A 6 19.22 -11.28 -3.28
N THR A 7 19.19 -11.78 -2.05
CA THR A 7 17.96 -12.08 -1.30
C THR A 7 17.45 -10.83 -0.58
N VAL A 8 16.26 -10.38 -0.98
CA VAL A 8 15.64 -9.14 -0.51
C VAL A 8 14.22 -9.39 0.00
N PHE A 9 13.92 -8.89 1.20
CA PHE A 9 12.57 -8.81 1.77
C PHE A 9 12.15 -7.35 1.96
N LEU A 10 11.00 -6.99 1.41
CA LEU A 10 10.39 -5.67 1.53
C LEU A 10 8.91 -5.78 1.87
N GLY A 11 8.35 -4.78 2.53
CA GLY A 11 6.93 -4.79 2.87
C GLY A 11 6.59 -3.86 4.02
N SER A 12 5.48 -4.16 4.69
CA SER A 12 4.91 -3.30 5.73
C SER A 12 5.37 -3.61 7.15
N ALA A 13 6.18 -4.67 7.33
CA ALA A 13 6.57 -5.18 8.63
C ALA A 13 7.66 -4.34 9.31
N ASN A 14 7.42 -3.99 10.57
CA ASN A 14 8.52 -3.62 11.47
C ASN A 14 9.18 -4.91 11.97
N LEU A 15 10.51 -4.98 11.96
CA LEU A 15 11.26 -6.18 12.41
C LEU A 15 11.40 -6.23 13.94
N THR A 16 10.29 -6.06 14.65
CA THR A 16 10.20 -6.20 16.12
C THR A 16 9.37 -7.41 16.46
N GLU A 17 9.62 -8.03 17.62
CA GLU A 17 8.90 -9.23 18.06
C GLU A 17 7.38 -8.99 18.11
N THR A 18 6.95 -7.88 18.71
CA THR A 18 5.53 -7.50 18.79
C THR A 18 4.91 -7.39 17.39
N SER A 19 5.60 -6.75 16.45
CA SER A 19 5.07 -6.57 15.09
C SER A 19 4.95 -7.89 14.35
N LEU A 20 5.97 -8.75 14.43
CA LEU A 20 5.97 -10.03 13.73
C LEU A 20 4.98 -11.05 14.33
N ARG A 21 4.64 -10.94 15.62
CA ARG A 21 3.69 -11.84 16.28
C ARG A 21 2.25 -11.34 16.25
N LEU A 22 2.02 -10.04 16.36
CA LEU A 22 0.69 -9.48 16.68
C LEU A 22 0.08 -8.65 15.56
N HIS A 23 0.85 -8.23 14.54
CA HIS A 23 0.35 -7.37 13.47
C HIS A 23 0.15 -8.14 12.17
N ASP A 24 -0.90 -7.78 11.43
CA ASP A 24 -1.10 -8.28 10.08
C ASP A 24 -0.14 -7.53 9.13
N ASN A 25 1.04 -8.12 8.90
CA ASN A 25 2.04 -7.58 7.99
C ASN A 25 1.93 -8.22 6.59
N LEU A 26 2.36 -7.48 5.57
CA LEU A 26 2.55 -8.01 4.22
C LEU A 26 4.01 -7.83 3.83
N VAL A 27 4.68 -8.92 3.48
CA VAL A 27 6.09 -8.94 3.07
C VAL A 27 6.21 -9.71 1.76
N ILE A 28 7.05 -9.20 0.86
CA ILE A 28 7.44 -9.87 -0.38
C ILE A 28 8.93 -10.14 -0.32
N GLY A 29 9.28 -11.41 -0.58
CA GLY A 29 10.66 -11.85 -0.78
C GLY A 29 10.96 -12.03 -2.27
N CYS A 30 12.16 -11.66 -2.70
CA CYS A 30 12.65 -11.93 -4.05
C CYS A 30 14.17 -12.11 -4.08
N HIS A 31 14.65 -12.75 -5.15
CA HIS A 31 16.06 -12.81 -5.49
C HIS A 31 16.32 -11.83 -6.64
N SER A 32 17.11 -10.80 -6.38
CA SER A 32 17.48 -9.77 -7.35
C SER A 32 18.72 -9.03 -6.88
N LYS A 33 19.86 -9.34 -7.51
CA LYS A 33 21.12 -8.62 -7.30
C LYS A 33 21.00 -7.11 -7.56
N PRO A 34 20.37 -6.65 -8.65
CA PRO A 34 20.20 -5.21 -8.89
C PRO A 34 19.38 -4.53 -7.79
N LEU A 35 18.34 -5.18 -7.27
CA LEU A 35 17.54 -4.62 -6.18
C LEU A 35 18.29 -4.62 -4.86
N SER A 36 19.04 -5.68 -4.55
CA SER A 36 19.90 -5.73 -3.38
C SER A 36 20.93 -4.59 -3.39
N GLN A 37 21.59 -4.38 -4.54
CA GLN A 37 22.54 -3.27 -4.72
C GLN A 37 21.86 -1.91 -4.56
N PHE A 38 20.71 -1.69 -5.20
CA PHE A 38 19.93 -0.45 -5.06
C PHE A 38 19.61 -0.13 -3.59
N LEU A 39 19.14 -1.12 -2.82
CA LEU A 39 18.78 -0.92 -1.42
C LEU A 39 19.98 -0.65 -0.51
N GLN A 40 21.16 -1.15 -0.89
CA GLN A 40 22.41 -0.93 -0.16
C GLN A 40 23.09 0.40 -0.56
N GLN A 41 22.82 0.92 -1.75
CA GLN A 41 23.43 2.13 -2.29
C GLN A 41 22.52 3.34 -2.10
N SER A 42 22.86 4.22 -1.17
CA SER A 42 22.04 5.38 -0.75
C SER A 42 21.98 6.55 -1.75
N ILE A 43 22.29 6.33 -3.03
CA ILE A 43 22.42 7.37 -4.06
C ILE A 43 21.19 7.39 -4.98
N GLU A 44 20.63 6.23 -5.30
CA GLU A 44 19.46 6.11 -6.17
C GLU A 44 18.17 6.12 -5.35
N THR A 45 17.18 6.82 -5.88
CA THR A 45 15.89 7.10 -5.20
C THR A 45 14.74 6.26 -5.76
N LYS A 46 14.98 5.65 -6.93
CA LYS A 46 14.05 4.82 -7.68
C LYS A 46 14.84 3.75 -8.44
N CYS A 47 14.33 2.52 -8.42
CA CYS A 47 14.82 1.41 -9.23
C CYS A 47 13.67 0.84 -10.07
N GLU A 48 13.90 0.61 -11.35
CA GLU A 48 12.99 -0.17 -12.20
C GLU A 48 13.72 -1.44 -12.68
N LEU A 49 13.08 -2.58 -12.51
CA LEU A 49 13.67 -3.86 -12.85
C LEU A 49 12.61 -4.89 -13.28
N LEU A 50 13.07 -5.96 -13.92
CA LEU A 50 12.26 -7.13 -14.20
C LEU A 50 12.53 -8.21 -13.16
N ILE A 51 11.50 -8.64 -12.43
CA ILE A 51 11.58 -9.77 -11.50
C ILE A 51 10.61 -10.86 -11.96
N ALA A 52 11.17 -11.96 -12.47
CA ALA A 52 10.41 -13.05 -13.09
C ALA A 52 9.42 -12.51 -14.16
N ASP A 53 9.98 -11.76 -15.13
CA ASP A 53 9.27 -11.17 -16.29
C ASP A 53 8.19 -10.13 -15.97
N ARG A 54 8.17 -9.61 -14.74
CA ARG A 54 7.25 -8.54 -14.33
C ARG A 54 8.02 -7.26 -14.08
N GLN A 55 7.47 -6.15 -14.55
CA GLN A 55 8.01 -4.83 -14.22
C GLN A 55 7.72 -4.52 -12.76
N VAL A 56 8.80 -4.36 -11.99
CA VAL A 56 8.79 -3.93 -10.59
C VAL A 56 9.47 -2.58 -10.51
N GLU A 57 8.83 -1.65 -9.84
CA GLU A 57 9.33 -0.30 -9.61
C GLU A 57 9.39 -0.07 -8.09
N VAL A 58 10.56 0.27 -7.57
CA VAL A 58 10.82 0.49 -6.15
C VAL A 58 11.27 1.92 -5.92
N TRP A 59 10.71 2.59 -4.92
CA TRP A 59 11.03 3.96 -4.55
C TRP A 59 11.49 4.02 -3.10
N SER A 60 12.61 4.73 -2.87
CA SER A 60 13.12 5.07 -1.55
C SER A 60 12.71 6.50 -1.20
N LEU A 61 11.92 6.67 -0.15
CA LEU A 61 11.46 7.95 0.39
C LEU A 61 12.40 8.39 1.53
N PRO A 62 12.51 9.72 1.79
CA PRO A 62 11.72 10.83 1.26
C PRO A 62 12.31 11.48 -0.01
N GLN A 63 13.36 10.91 -0.59
CA GLN A 63 13.96 11.45 -1.80
C GLN A 63 12.96 11.33 -2.97
N LYS A 64 12.87 12.35 -3.83
CA LYS A 64 11.84 12.44 -4.91
C LYS A 64 10.38 12.24 -4.45
N LYS A 65 10.05 12.60 -3.22
CA LYS A 65 8.71 12.41 -2.64
C LYS A 65 7.52 12.89 -3.49
N ASN A 66 7.68 14.01 -4.21
CA ASN A 66 6.65 14.53 -5.10
C ASN A 66 6.41 13.60 -6.29
N GLU A 67 7.47 13.00 -6.84
CA GLU A 67 7.37 12.04 -7.95
C GLU A 67 6.72 10.73 -7.47
N ALA A 68 7.10 10.22 -6.30
CA ALA A 68 6.49 9.00 -5.75
C ALA A 68 5.00 9.19 -5.41
N LEU A 69 4.62 10.33 -4.81
CA LEU A 69 3.21 10.67 -4.59
C LEU A 69 2.45 10.81 -5.91
N THR A 70 3.05 11.51 -6.89
CA THR A 70 2.46 11.64 -8.24
C THR A 70 2.28 10.27 -8.87
N ARG A 71 3.24 9.35 -8.72
CA ARG A 71 3.17 7.99 -9.25
C ARG A 71 2.02 7.19 -8.65
N VAL A 72 1.74 7.33 -7.34
CA VAL A 72 0.56 6.75 -6.68
C VAL A 72 -0.73 7.36 -7.23
N ILE A 73 -0.81 8.69 -7.32
CA ILE A 73 -1.99 9.40 -7.83
C ILE A 73 -2.28 9.01 -9.29
N SER A 74 -1.25 8.98 -10.14
CA SER A 74 -1.39 8.56 -11.54
C SER A 74 -1.88 7.12 -11.67
N SER A 75 -1.44 6.19 -10.80
CA SER A 75 -2.01 4.82 -10.80
C SER A 75 -3.52 4.83 -10.51
N ILE A 76 -3.97 5.65 -9.55
CA ILE A 76 -5.39 5.78 -9.20
C ILE A 76 -6.17 6.46 -10.33
N ASP A 77 -5.57 7.46 -10.98
CA ASP A 77 -6.20 8.18 -12.10
C ASP A 77 -6.35 7.32 -13.36
N MET A 78 -5.45 6.35 -13.57
CA MET A 78 -5.54 5.39 -14.67
C MET A 78 -6.48 4.22 -14.40
N ALA A 79 -6.95 4.04 -13.16
CA ALA A 79 -7.84 2.92 -12.81
C ALA A 79 -9.16 2.99 -13.57
N TYR A 80 -9.67 1.82 -13.98
CA TYR A 80 -10.86 1.71 -14.84
C TYR A 80 -11.98 0.80 -14.30
N GLU A 81 -11.69 -0.19 -13.46
CA GLU A 81 -12.69 -1.15 -12.95
C GLU A 81 -12.82 -1.06 -11.43
N ASN A 82 -11.73 -1.31 -10.70
CA ASN A 82 -11.76 -1.39 -9.24
C ASN A 82 -10.45 -0.96 -8.57
N ILE A 83 -10.59 -0.36 -7.40
CA ILE A 83 -9.49 -0.03 -6.48
C ILE A 83 -9.84 -0.59 -5.11
N LYS A 84 -8.95 -1.42 -4.57
CA LYS A 84 -8.99 -1.90 -3.18
C LYS A 84 -7.77 -1.39 -2.44
N ILE A 85 -7.97 -0.74 -1.30
CA ILE A 85 -6.88 -0.22 -0.48
C ILE A 85 -6.99 -0.78 0.92
N SER A 86 -5.89 -1.26 1.47
CA SER A 86 -5.76 -1.55 2.91
C SER A 86 -4.60 -0.73 3.46
N MET A 87 -4.92 0.16 4.41
CA MET A 87 -3.96 1.13 4.90
C MET A 87 -3.99 1.24 6.43
N PHE A 88 -2.83 1.18 7.06
CA PHE A 88 -2.73 1.44 8.49
C PHE A 88 -3.07 2.92 8.79
N THR A 89 -2.44 3.88 8.10
CA THR A 89 -2.78 5.30 8.24
C THR A 89 -2.94 6.00 6.89
N LEU A 90 -4.08 6.67 6.70
CA LEU A 90 -4.44 7.41 5.50
C LEU A 90 -4.84 8.85 5.87
N THR A 91 -4.02 9.83 5.48
CA THR A 91 -4.29 11.26 5.74
C THR A 91 -3.93 12.18 4.59
N CYS A 92 -3.36 11.66 3.49
CA CYS A 92 -2.95 12.48 2.35
C CYS A 92 -4.17 12.93 1.52
N GLU A 93 -4.53 14.20 1.60
CA GLU A 93 -5.68 14.80 0.90
C GLU A 93 -5.63 14.60 -0.62
N LYS A 94 -4.45 14.77 -1.24
CA LYS A 94 -4.27 14.55 -2.69
C LYS A 94 -4.65 13.13 -3.13
N ILE A 95 -4.41 12.14 -2.27
CA ILE A 95 -4.81 10.76 -2.54
C ILE A 95 -6.33 10.61 -2.37
N LEU A 96 -6.93 11.21 -1.33
CA LEU A 96 -8.39 11.19 -1.14
C LEU A 96 -9.14 11.81 -2.32
N GLU A 97 -8.65 12.92 -2.85
CA GLU A 97 -9.19 13.57 -4.04
C GLU A 97 -9.08 12.67 -5.28
N ALA A 98 -7.94 11.99 -5.47
CA ALA A 98 -7.76 11.05 -6.57
C ALA A 98 -8.73 9.86 -6.48
N LEU A 99 -8.97 9.34 -5.27
CA LEU A 99 -9.96 8.27 -5.04
C LEU A 99 -11.38 8.73 -5.35
N LEU A 100 -11.74 9.95 -4.93
CA LEU A 100 -13.04 10.53 -5.27
C LEU A 100 -13.20 10.72 -6.78
N LYS A 101 -12.16 11.20 -7.46
CA LYS A 101 -12.16 11.30 -8.94
C LYS A 101 -12.36 9.94 -9.59
N ALA A 102 -11.64 8.91 -9.15
CA ALA A 102 -11.80 7.55 -9.67
C ALA A 102 -13.23 7.04 -9.47
N LYS A 103 -13.78 7.21 -8.27
CA LYS A 103 -15.17 6.84 -7.96
C LYS A 103 -16.18 7.57 -8.85
N ASN A 104 -15.99 8.87 -9.10
CA ASN A 104 -16.86 9.66 -9.97
C ASN A 104 -16.75 9.26 -11.46
N ARG A 105 -15.66 8.62 -11.88
CA ARG A 105 -15.54 7.98 -13.21
C ARG A 105 -16.27 6.63 -13.30
N GLY A 106 -16.82 6.12 -12.19
CA GLY A 106 -17.50 4.82 -12.12
C GLY A 106 -16.63 3.66 -11.64
N VAL A 107 -15.38 3.93 -11.23
CA VAL A 107 -14.50 2.91 -10.65
C VAL A 107 -15.02 2.49 -9.28
N VAL A 108 -15.07 1.19 -9.00
CA VAL A 108 -15.46 0.68 -7.68
C VAL A 108 -14.29 0.90 -6.71
N VAL A 109 -14.44 1.86 -5.80
CA VAL A 109 -13.42 2.18 -4.79
C VAL A 109 -13.86 1.66 -3.43
N GLU A 110 -13.03 0.83 -2.82
CA GLU A 110 -13.24 0.32 -1.47
C GLU A 110 -11.95 0.47 -0.64
N VAL A 111 -12.08 0.91 0.62
CA VAL A 111 -10.94 1.19 1.50
C VAL A 111 -11.11 0.47 2.83
N ALA A 112 -10.06 -0.19 3.30
CA ALA A 112 -9.92 -0.73 4.65
C ALA A 112 -8.88 0.09 5.42
N ILE A 113 -9.23 0.56 6.62
CA ILE A 113 -8.35 1.37 7.48
C ILE A 113 -8.24 0.71 8.86
N ASP A 114 -7.06 0.74 9.47
CA ASP A 114 -6.88 0.29 10.85
C ASP A 114 -7.89 0.94 11.80
N TYR A 115 -8.41 0.17 12.76
CA TYR A 115 -9.47 0.61 13.68
C TYR A 115 -9.08 1.86 14.48
N TYR A 116 -7.88 1.86 15.06
CA TYR A 116 -7.43 2.98 15.91
C TYR A 116 -7.08 4.17 15.05
N SER A 117 -6.47 3.93 13.89
CA SER A 117 -6.17 4.99 12.93
C SER A 117 -7.44 5.66 12.40
N ALA A 118 -8.47 4.90 12.03
CA ALA A 118 -9.76 5.40 11.57
C ALA A 118 -10.47 6.29 12.61
N LYS A 119 -10.23 6.04 13.90
CA LYS A 119 -10.77 6.86 15.01
C LYS A 119 -9.85 7.99 15.46
N GLY A 120 -8.57 7.92 15.10
CA GLY A 120 -7.53 8.88 15.42
C GLY A 120 -7.03 9.64 14.20
N ALA A 121 -5.80 9.34 13.78
CA ALA A 121 -5.11 10.09 12.73
C ALA A 121 -5.87 10.14 11.39
N SER A 122 -6.51 9.04 10.99
CA SER A 122 -7.27 8.90 9.74
C SER A 122 -8.76 9.24 9.89
N LYS A 123 -9.19 9.85 11.02
CA LYS A 123 -10.61 10.18 11.26
C LYS A 123 -11.20 11.10 10.21
N HIS A 124 -10.45 12.12 9.80
CA HIS A 124 -10.89 13.03 8.75
C HIS A 124 -11.04 12.30 7.41
N ALA A 125 -10.04 11.52 7.01
CA ALA A 125 -10.08 10.73 5.77
C ALA A 125 -11.25 9.73 5.75
N THR A 126 -11.45 9.01 6.86
CA THR A 126 -12.55 8.05 7.04
C THR A 126 -13.91 8.73 6.84
N LYS A 127 -14.10 9.89 7.50
CA LYS A 127 -15.33 10.68 7.36
C LYS A 127 -15.52 11.17 5.92
N TYR A 128 -14.50 11.78 5.33
CA TYR A 128 -14.52 12.31 3.97
C TYR A 128 -14.92 11.25 2.93
N LEU A 129 -14.32 10.06 3.01
CA LEU A 129 -14.62 8.95 2.10
C LEU A 129 -16.06 8.45 2.27
N LYS A 130 -16.53 8.27 3.51
CA LYS A 130 -17.90 7.83 3.82
C LYS A 130 -18.95 8.85 3.34
N GLU A 131 -18.74 10.14 3.58
CA GLU A 131 -19.64 11.23 3.13
C GLU A 131 -19.73 11.29 1.60
N ASN A 132 -18.67 10.89 0.90
CA ASN A 132 -18.65 10.78 -0.55
C ASN A 132 -19.08 9.39 -1.05
N ASN A 133 -19.76 8.56 -0.24
CA ASN A 133 -20.24 7.22 -0.58
C ASN A 133 -19.15 6.28 -1.14
N ILE A 134 -17.93 6.37 -0.62
CA ILE A 134 -16.88 5.36 -0.80
C ILE A 134 -17.00 4.37 0.37
N ILE A 135 -16.94 3.08 0.06
CA ILE A 135 -17.02 2.02 1.09
C ILE A 135 -15.75 2.09 1.93
N VAL A 136 -15.90 2.32 3.24
CA VAL A 136 -14.80 2.30 4.20
C VAL A 136 -15.07 1.25 5.27
N MET A 137 -14.23 0.22 5.30
CA MET A 137 -14.19 -0.80 6.33
C MET A 137 -13.16 -0.40 7.39
N GLU A 138 -13.58 -0.33 8.64
CA GLU A 138 -12.66 -0.14 9.76
C GLU A 138 -12.19 -1.51 10.26
N GLY A 139 -10.93 -1.60 10.67
CA GLY A 139 -10.37 -2.80 11.28
C GLY A 139 -11.11 -3.19 12.57
N SER A 140 -10.68 -4.28 13.20
CA SER A 140 -11.27 -4.72 14.48
C SER A 140 -10.47 -4.18 15.67
N PRO A 141 -11.13 -3.78 16.77
CA PRO A 141 -10.42 -3.46 18.01
C PRO A 141 -9.59 -4.66 18.49
N GLY A 142 -8.40 -4.39 19.04
CA GLY A 142 -7.50 -5.43 19.56
C GLY A 142 -6.63 -6.15 18.51
N LYS A 143 -6.77 -5.83 17.21
CA LYS A 143 -5.85 -6.27 16.14
C LYS A 143 -5.44 -5.11 15.26
N LEU A 144 -4.14 -4.96 15.02
CA LEU A 144 -3.62 -3.87 14.18
C LEU A 144 -3.52 -4.32 12.72
N LEU A 145 -4.28 -3.63 11.86
CA LEU A 145 -4.23 -3.80 10.41
C LEU A 145 -3.00 -3.06 9.88
N HIS A 146 -1.83 -3.68 9.97
CA HIS A 146 -0.56 -3.04 9.62
C HIS A 146 -0.22 -3.09 8.12
N HIS A 147 -1.23 -3.31 7.28
CA HIS A 147 -1.14 -3.33 5.83
C HIS A 147 -1.04 -1.95 5.22
N LYS A 148 -0.32 -1.87 4.10
CA LYS A 148 -0.08 -0.65 3.34
C LYS A 148 -0.01 -1.02 1.87
N TRP A 149 -1.15 -1.44 1.32
CA TRP A 149 -1.25 -1.92 -0.05
C TRP A 149 -2.46 -1.34 -0.78
N CYS A 150 -2.36 -1.29 -2.10
CA CYS A 150 -3.43 -0.92 -3.02
C CYS A 150 -3.38 -1.87 -4.23
N LEU A 151 -4.51 -2.52 -4.53
CA LEU A 151 -4.68 -3.33 -5.73
C LEU A 151 -5.63 -2.60 -6.68
N ILE A 152 -5.16 -2.36 -7.89
CA ILE A 152 -5.87 -1.62 -8.93
C ILE A 152 -6.09 -2.56 -10.12
N ASP A 153 -7.35 -2.77 -10.50
CA ASP A 153 -7.81 -3.53 -11.67
C ASP A 153 -7.25 -4.96 -11.80
N ARG A 154 -6.68 -5.52 -10.71
CA ARG A 154 -5.85 -6.75 -10.72
C ARG A 154 -4.58 -6.64 -11.58
N GLU A 155 -4.22 -5.45 -12.04
CA GLU A 155 -3.09 -5.20 -12.94
C GLU A 155 -1.94 -4.46 -12.27
N CYS A 156 -2.18 -3.79 -11.15
CA CYS A 156 -1.15 -3.08 -10.42
C CYS A 156 -1.33 -3.32 -8.93
N LEU A 157 -0.30 -3.87 -8.29
CA LEU A 157 -0.20 -3.98 -6.84
C LEU A 157 0.83 -2.98 -6.34
N ILE A 158 0.37 -2.02 -5.54
CA ILE A 158 1.21 -1.08 -4.80
C ILE A 158 1.32 -1.60 -3.37
N LEU A 159 2.52 -1.69 -2.82
CA LEU A 159 2.71 -2.05 -1.41
C LEU A 159 4.02 -1.47 -0.86
N GLY A 160 4.26 -1.61 0.44
CA GLY A 160 5.53 -1.25 1.07
C GLY A 160 5.39 -0.87 2.53
N SER A 161 6.31 -0.05 3.04
CA SER A 161 6.27 0.46 4.42
C SER A 161 5.49 1.77 4.54
N THR A 162 5.23 2.43 3.41
CA THR A 162 4.69 3.79 3.33
C THR A 162 3.22 3.87 3.70
N ASN A 163 2.92 4.50 4.84
CA ASN A 163 1.56 4.96 5.11
C ASN A 163 1.18 6.09 4.15
N TRP A 164 -0.08 6.18 3.72
CA TRP A 164 -0.51 7.21 2.78
C TRP A 164 -0.82 8.54 3.49
N THR A 165 0.24 9.16 4.00
CA THR A 165 0.22 10.39 4.80
C THR A 165 1.14 11.43 4.21
N ASN A 166 0.88 12.71 4.48
CA ASN A 166 1.78 13.78 4.05
C ASN A 166 3.19 13.61 4.63
N ALA A 167 3.33 13.09 5.85
CA ALA A 167 4.62 12.85 6.50
C ALA A 167 5.45 11.78 5.76
N ALA A 168 4.81 10.68 5.34
CA ALA A 168 5.50 9.62 4.60
C ALA A 168 6.02 10.11 3.24
N PHE A 169 5.22 10.91 2.53
CA PHE A 169 5.63 11.59 1.30
C PHE A 169 6.36 12.92 1.54
N SER A 170 6.94 13.18 2.72
CA SER A 170 7.70 14.41 2.91
C SER A 170 8.93 14.31 3.79
N LYS A 171 8.94 13.40 4.76
CA LYS A 171 9.93 13.33 5.85
C LYS A 171 10.37 11.92 6.23
N ASN A 172 9.50 10.91 6.11
CA ASN A 172 9.84 9.58 6.60
C ASN A 172 10.73 8.83 5.61
N ASP A 173 11.63 8.00 6.16
CA ASP A 173 12.33 6.96 5.43
C ASP A 173 11.37 5.78 5.23
N ASP A 174 10.92 5.60 4.00
CA ASP A 174 9.84 4.69 3.64
C ASP A 174 10.10 4.08 2.26
N CYS A 175 9.48 2.94 1.95
CA CYS A 175 9.64 2.26 0.68
C CYS A 175 8.29 1.99 0.02
N LEU A 176 8.17 2.36 -1.26
CA LEU A 176 7.03 2.01 -2.13
C LEU A 176 7.47 1.05 -3.22
N ILE A 177 6.63 0.06 -3.48
CA ILE A 177 6.85 -0.98 -4.48
C ILE A 177 5.61 -1.01 -5.37
N PHE A 178 5.81 -0.96 -6.68
CA PHE A 178 4.78 -1.16 -7.67
C PHE A 178 5.11 -2.44 -8.44
N ILE A 179 4.18 -3.38 -8.43
CA ILE A 179 4.28 -4.63 -9.20
C ILE A 179 3.21 -4.56 -10.29
N LYS A 180 3.64 -4.44 -11.55
CA LYS A 180 2.73 -4.55 -12.69
C LYS A 180 2.45 -6.02 -12.98
N LYS A 181 1.19 -6.31 -13.34
CA LYS A 181 0.67 -7.66 -13.60
C LYS A 181 1.08 -8.64 -12.49
N PRO A 182 0.62 -8.40 -11.24
CA PRO A 182 0.90 -9.31 -10.14
C PRO A 182 0.42 -10.74 -10.49
N LYS A 183 1.12 -11.74 -9.98
CA LYS A 183 0.79 -13.15 -10.20
C LYS A 183 -0.56 -13.47 -9.57
N LEU A 184 -1.26 -14.46 -10.11
CA LEU A 184 -2.55 -14.90 -9.58
C LEU A 184 -2.48 -15.26 -8.08
N ALA A 185 -1.39 -15.88 -7.63
CA ALA A 185 -1.20 -16.19 -6.21
C ALA A 185 -1.15 -14.93 -5.32
N GLU A 186 -0.50 -13.86 -5.78
CA GLU A 186 -0.44 -12.57 -5.06
C GLU A 186 -1.82 -11.90 -5.03
N ILE A 187 -2.54 -11.92 -6.17
CA ILE A 187 -3.91 -11.41 -6.26
C ILE A 187 -4.84 -12.19 -5.32
N ASN A 188 -4.72 -13.52 -5.27
CA ASN A 188 -5.52 -14.38 -4.41
C ASN A 188 -5.26 -14.09 -2.94
N LEU A 189 -3.99 -13.99 -2.52
CA LEU A 189 -3.63 -13.61 -1.15
C LEU A 189 -4.25 -12.27 -0.76
N ILE A 190 -4.13 -11.24 -1.61
CA ILE A 190 -4.73 -9.93 -1.36
C ILE A 190 -6.26 -10.02 -1.27
N ASN A 191 -6.90 -10.82 -2.14
CA ASN A 191 -8.33 -11.03 -2.09
C ASN A 191 -8.78 -11.81 -0.84
N GLU A 192 -8.02 -12.78 -0.37
CA GLU A 192 -8.31 -13.52 0.88
C GLU A 192 -8.27 -12.58 2.08
N ILE A 193 -7.21 -11.75 2.18
CA ILE A 193 -7.11 -10.68 3.18
C ILE A 193 -8.32 -9.76 3.06
N TRP A 194 -8.69 -9.34 1.84
CA TRP A 194 -9.83 -8.46 1.60
C TRP A 194 -11.17 -9.06 2.03
N GLN A 195 -11.40 -10.35 1.76
CA GLN A 195 -12.63 -11.03 2.18
C GLN A 195 -12.74 -11.11 3.70
N SER A 196 -11.62 -11.21 4.43
CA SER A 196 -11.63 -11.15 5.89
C SER A 196 -12.20 -9.82 6.40
N PHE A 197 -11.87 -8.69 5.76
CA PHE A 197 -12.44 -7.39 6.10
C PHE A 197 -13.93 -7.32 5.79
N LYS A 198 -14.35 -7.79 4.60
CA LYS A 198 -15.77 -7.80 4.22
C LYS A 198 -16.63 -8.63 5.18
N ASN A 199 -16.12 -9.78 5.61
CA ASN A 199 -16.83 -10.65 6.55
C ASN A 199 -16.99 -10.01 7.93
N ASN A 200 -16.00 -9.25 8.39
CA ASN A 200 -16.08 -8.51 9.64
C ASN A 200 -17.00 -7.28 9.52
N TYR A 201 -16.99 -6.60 8.38
CA TYR A 201 -17.84 -5.45 8.10
C TYR A 201 -19.33 -5.82 8.06
N LYS A 202 -19.70 -6.94 7.42
CA LYS A 202 -21.10 -7.41 7.35
C LYS A 202 -21.71 -7.83 8.69
N LYS A 203 -20.91 -8.02 9.73
CA LYS A 203 -21.36 -8.42 11.08
C LYS A 203 -21.71 -7.22 11.98
N GLN A 204 -21.41 -6.00 11.54
CA GLN A 204 -21.69 -4.74 12.25
C GLN A 204 -23.03 -4.17 11.77
#